data_AF-A0A7R8V1E0-F1
#
_entry.id   AF-A0A7R8V1E0-F1
#
_cell.length_a   1.000
_cell.length_b   1.000
_cell.length_c   1.000
_cell.angle_alpha   90.00
_cell.angle_beta   90.00
_cell.angle_gamma   90.00
#
_symmetry.space_group_name_H-M   'P 1'
#
loop_
_entity.id
_entity.type
_entity.pdbx_description
1 polymer ?
#
loop_
_entity_poly.entity_id
_entity_poly.type
_entity_poly.pdbx_seq_one_letter_code
_entity_poly.pdbx_strand_id
1 'polypeptide(L)'
;MFKIIVLAVVIGLAAAQYRQVYNSAEAGAQIRSFASDISPDGSYRYSFDTTNGIAAQEQGVGGHQAQGSYSYVSPEGIPIQVSYTADEYGFHPSGTNIRH
;
A
#
# COMPACT_ATOMS: atom_id res chain seq x y z
N MET A 1 23.78 -11.51 -35.78
CA MET A 1 24.15 -12.11 -34.47
C MET A 1 24.51 -11.06 -33.41
N PHE A 2 25.29 -10.01 -33.71
CA PHE A 2 25.64 -8.93 -32.74
C PHE A 2 24.47 -8.04 -32.26
N LYS A 3 23.42 -7.87 -33.07
CA LYS A 3 22.27 -6.99 -32.74
C LYS A 3 21.37 -7.50 -31.61
N ILE A 4 21.28 -8.82 -31.41
CA ILE A 4 20.44 -9.44 -30.37
C ILE A 4 21.11 -9.31 -28.99
N ILE A 5 22.44 -9.37 -28.95
CA ILE A 5 23.22 -9.24 -27.70
C ILE A 5 23.09 -7.81 -27.13
N VAL A 6 23.10 -6.79 -27.99
CA VAL A 6 22.94 -5.38 -27.56
C VAL A 6 21.54 -5.14 -26.96
N LEU A 7 20.49 -5.71 -27.55
CA LEU A 7 19.13 -5.56 -27.06
C LEU A 7 18.94 -6.22 -25.68
N ALA A 8 19.51 -7.42 -25.47
CA ALA A 8 19.47 -8.11 -24.19
C ALA A 8 20.21 -7.36 -23.08
N VAL A 9 21.35 -6.72 -23.40
CA VAL A 9 22.11 -5.90 -22.45
C VAL A 9 21.34 -4.65 -22.03
N VAL A 10 20.67 -3.96 -22.96
CA VAL A 10 19.89 -2.75 -22.63
C VAL A 10 18.68 -3.08 -21.75
N ILE A 11 17.98 -4.21 -22.02
CA ILE A 11 16.86 -4.66 -21.20
C ILE A 11 17.33 -5.11 -19.81
N GLY A 12 18.46 -5.82 -19.72
CA GLY A 12 19.06 -6.22 -18.45
C GLY A 12 19.48 -5.03 -17.57
N LEU A 13 20.06 -4.00 -18.18
CA LEU A 13 20.43 -2.76 -17.47
C LEU A 13 19.20 -1.97 -17.02
N ALA A 14 18.16 -1.87 -17.84
CA ALA A 14 16.90 -1.22 -17.47
C ALA A 14 16.20 -1.93 -16.29
N ALA A 15 16.18 -3.27 -16.29
CA ALA A 15 15.60 -4.06 -15.20
C ALA A 15 16.41 -3.95 -13.89
N ALA A 16 17.75 -3.94 -13.98
CA ALA A 16 18.63 -3.77 -12.82
C ALA A 16 18.50 -2.36 -12.21
N GLN A 17 18.43 -1.32 -13.05
CA GLN A 17 18.23 0.06 -12.61
C GLN A 17 16.85 0.28 -11.98
N TYR A 18 15.80 -0.32 -12.54
CA TYR A 18 14.46 -0.30 -11.94
C TYR A 18 14.45 -0.92 -10.54
N ARG A 19 15.07 -2.10 -10.37
CA ARG A 19 15.18 -2.79 -9.07
C ARG A 19 15.94 -1.94 -8.04
N GLN A 20 17.04 -1.31 -8.44
CA GLN A 20 17.87 -0.52 -7.55
C GLN A 20 17.19 0.78 -7.10
N VAL A 21 16.47 1.47 -7.99
CA VAL A 21 15.69 2.67 -7.65
C VAL A 21 14.49 2.32 -6.75
N TYR A 22 13.78 1.22 -7.06
CA TYR A 22 12.68 0.72 -6.22
C TYR A 22 13.14 0.41 -4.79
N ASN A 23 14.23 -0.36 -4.63
CA ASN A 23 14.77 -0.69 -3.32
C ASN A 23 15.25 0.56 -2.54
N SER A 24 15.72 1.59 -3.25
CA SER A 24 16.17 2.84 -2.63
C SER A 24 14.99 3.71 -2.15
N ALA A 25 13.88 3.71 -2.88
CA ALA A 25 12.65 4.42 -2.51
C ALA A 25 11.97 3.75 -1.30
N GLU A 26 11.96 2.42 -1.23
CA GLU A 26 11.47 1.65 -0.07
C GLU A 26 12.30 1.95 1.19
N ALA A 27 13.63 1.98 1.07
CA ALA A 27 14.53 2.20 2.21
C ALA A 27 14.48 3.63 2.78
N GLY A 28 14.00 4.61 2.00
CA GLY A 28 13.90 6.02 2.37
C GLY A 28 12.47 6.52 2.61
N ALA A 29 11.48 5.63 2.72
CA ALA A 29 10.09 6.01 2.91
C ALA A 29 9.89 6.83 4.20
N GLN A 30 9.18 7.94 4.10
CA GLN A 30 8.85 8.83 5.22
C GLN A 30 7.34 9.05 5.29
N ILE A 31 6.80 9.22 6.49
CA ILE A 31 5.42 9.63 6.68
C ILE A 31 5.27 11.06 6.15
N ARG A 32 4.38 11.25 5.18
CA ARG A 32 4.04 12.56 4.61
C ARG A 32 2.90 13.21 5.38
N SER A 33 1.88 12.44 5.75
CA SER A 33 0.78 12.91 6.57
C SER A 33 0.39 11.85 7.60
N PHE A 34 -0.06 12.33 8.75
CA PHE A 34 -0.64 11.52 9.82
C PHE A 34 -1.74 12.32 10.51
N ALA A 35 -2.91 11.71 10.67
CA ALA A 35 -4.01 12.24 11.46
C ALA A 35 -4.58 11.12 12.32
N SER A 36 -4.94 11.44 13.56
CA SER A 36 -5.57 10.53 14.51
C SER A 36 -6.48 11.32 15.41
N ASP A 37 -7.69 10.82 15.61
CA ASP A 37 -8.70 11.41 16.48
C ASP A 37 -9.44 10.31 17.23
N ILE A 38 -9.68 10.54 18.51
CA ILE A 38 -10.40 9.64 19.41
C ILE A 38 -11.45 10.48 20.13
N SER A 39 -12.70 10.09 19.98
CA SER A 39 -13.84 10.76 20.58
C SER A 39 -14.23 10.09 21.92
N PRO A 40 -14.79 10.85 22.88
CA PRO A 40 -15.20 10.32 24.18
C PRO A 40 -16.29 9.23 24.12
N ASP A 41 -17.03 9.18 23.01
CA ASP A 41 -18.07 8.18 22.74
C ASP A 41 -17.50 6.82 22.28
N GLY A 42 -16.16 6.69 22.22
CA GLY A 42 -15.48 5.47 21.81
C GLY A 42 -15.31 5.36 20.29
N SER A 43 -15.76 6.35 19.53
CA SER A 43 -15.43 6.44 18.10
C SER A 43 -14.00 6.92 17.90
N TYR A 44 -13.35 6.43 16.85
CA TYR A 44 -11.99 6.82 16.48
C TYR A 44 -11.84 6.90 14.97
N ARG A 45 -10.82 7.63 14.52
CA ARG A 45 -10.33 7.59 13.15
C ARG A 45 -8.83 7.81 13.12
N TYR A 46 -8.17 7.18 12.18
CA TYR A 46 -6.80 7.51 11.82
C TYR A 46 -6.61 7.47 10.31
N SER A 47 -5.60 8.19 9.84
CA SER A 47 -5.13 8.12 8.47
C SER A 47 -3.65 8.47 8.40
N PHE A 48 -2.90 7.80 7.53
CA PHE A 48 -1.54 8.18 7.21
C PHE A 48 -1.20 7.88 5.75
N ASP A 49 -0.21 8.59 5.22
CA ASP A 49 0.40 8.29 3.94
C ASP A 49 1.91 8.52 3.97
N THR A 50 2.64 7.80 3.12
CA THR A 50 4.09 7.82 3.02
C THR A 50 4.57 8.31 1.65
N THR A 51 5.82 8.72 1.59
CA THR A 51 6.46 9.18 0.35
C THR A 51 6.58 8.11 -0.73
N ASN A 52 6.58 6.82 -0.39
CA ASN A 52 6.60 5.69 -1.34
C ASN A 52 5.19 5.18 -1.73
N GLY A 53 4.12 5.90 -1.39
CA GLY A 53 2.76 5.58 -1.85
C GLY A 53 2.02 4.54 -1.01
N ILE A 54 2.49 4.26 0.21
CA ILE A 54 1.70 3.53 1.21
C ILE A 54 0.72 4.52 1.82
N ALA A 55 -0.55 4.13 1.93
CA ALA A 55 -1.54 4.89 2.67
C ALA A 55 -2.47 3.94 3.41
N ALA A 56 -2.94 4.35 4.58
CA ALA A 56 -4.00 3.65 5.29
C ALA A 56 -4.90 4.63 6.00
N GLN A 57 -6.17 4.26 6.12
CA GLN A 57 -7.15 4.98 6.92
C GLN A 57 -8.12 3.98 7.53
N GLU A 58 -8.61 4.28 8.72
CA GLU A 58 -9.63 3.51 9.39
C GLU A 58 -10.47 4.43 10.26
N GLN A 59 -11.73 4.08 10.41
CA GLN A 59 -12.62 4.66 11.40
C GLN A 59 -13.49 3.55 12.01
N GLY A 60 -13.83 3.71 13.27
CA GLY A 60 -14.61 2.68 13.96
C GLY A 60 -15.11 3.14 15.32
N VAL A 61 -15.79 2.21 15.99
CA VAL A 61 -16.16 2.31 17.40
C VAL A 61 -15.48 1.16 18.11
N GLY A 62 -14.67 1.49 19.12
CA GLY A 62 -13.81 0.53 19.83
C GLY A 62 -14.58 -0.71 20.29
N GLY A 63 -14.15 -1.89 19.83
CA GLY A 63 -14.73 -3.17 20.20
C GLY A 63 -16.10 -3.47 19.59
N HIS A 64 -16.57 -2.72 18.58
CA HIS A 64 -17.86 -2.96 17.92
C HIS A 64 -17.68 -3.18 16.42
N GLN A 65 -17.19 -2.16 15.72
CA GLN A 65 -17.00 -2.21 14.27
C GLN A 65 -15.89 -1.27 13.84
N ALA A 66 -15.18 -1.63 12.78
CA ALA A 66 -14.24 -0.75 12.10
C ALA A 66 -14.38 -0.90 10.59
N GLN A 67 -14.14 0.17 9.87
CA GLN A 67 -14.04 0.15 8.42
C GLN A 67 -12.82 0.96 8.00
N GLY A 68 -12.10 0.46 7.03
CA GLY A 68 -10.86 1.08 6.61
C GLY A 68 -10.45 0.69 5.21
N SER A 69 -9.34 1.27 4.79
CA SER A 69 -8.68 0.93 3.56
C SER A 69 -7.19 1.14 3.69
N TYR A 70 -6.42 0.28 3.05
CA TYR A 70 -4.99 0.49 2.85
C TYR A 70 -4.65 0.34 1.37
N SER A 71 -3.60 1.05 0.95
CA SER A 71 -3.06 0.97 -0.40
C SER A 71 -1.54 1.00 -0.37
N TYR A 72 -0.94 0.33 -1.33
CA TYR A 72 0.51 0.34 -1.55
C TYR A 72 0.79 0.03 -3.02
N VAL A 73 2.01 0.31 -3.47
CA VAL A 73 2.49 -0.10 -4.79
C VAL A 73 3.25 -1.41 -4.64
N SER A 74 2.87 -2.43 -5.42
CA SER A 74 3.55 -3.72 -5.39
C SER A 74 4.97 -3.62 -5.97
N PRO A 75 5.87 -4.59 -5.71
CA PRO A 75 7.21 -4.63 -6.32
C PRO A 75 7.21 -4.59 -7.85
N GLU A 76 6.10 -5.00 -8.47
CA GLU A 76 5.88 -4.97 -9.91
C GLU A 76 5.39 -3.60 -10.41
N GLY A 77 5.23 -2.61 -9.52
CA GLY A 77 4.72 -1.27 -9.83
C GLY A 77 3.19 -1.18 -9.90
N ILE A 78 2.47 -2.21 -9.44
CA ILE A 78 1.01 -2.27 -9.55
C ILE A 78 0.38 -1.65 -8.29
N PRO A 79 -0.51 -0.64 -8.42
CA PRO A 79 -1.21 -0.09 -7.26
C PRO A 79 -2.20 -1.14 -6.72
N ILE A 80 -2.06 -1.46 -5.44
CA ILE A 80 -2.95 -2.34 -4.70
C ILE A 80 -3.75 -1.48 -3.73
N GLN A 81 -5.07 -1.69 -3.70
CA GLN A 81 -5.95 -1.10 -2.71
C GLN A 81 -6.89 -2.16 -2.17
N VAL A 82 -7.04 -2.16 -0.84
CA VAL A 82 -7.92 -3.05 -0.11
C VAL A 82 -8.77 -2.18 0.81
N SER A 83 -10.08 -2.39 0.75
CA SER A 83 -11.04 -1.88 1.71
C SER A 83 -11.52 -3.03 2.59
N TYR A 84 -11.97 -2.74 3.80
CA TYR A 84 -12.47 -3.77 4.68
C TYR A 84 -13.49 -3.24 5.67
N THR A 85 -14.31 -4.15 6.14
CA THR A 85 -15.15 -4.01 7.34
C THR A 85 -14.74 -5.07 8.34
N ALA A 86 -14.53 -4.69 9.59
CA ALA A 86 -14.32 -5.58 10.71
C ALA A 86 -15.52 -5.45 11.67
N ASP A 87 -16.17 -6.57 11.97
CA ASP A 87 -17.35 -6.65 12.83
C ASP A 87 -17.32 -7.92 13.71
N GLU A 88 -18.44 -8.23 14.36
CA GLU A 88 -18.60 -9.40 15.23
C GLU A 88 -18.38 -10.75 14.50
N TYR A 89 -18.50 -10.78 13.16
CA TYR A 89 -18.30 -11.96 12.32
C TYR A 89 -16.89 -12.02 11.71
N GLY A 90 -16.01 -11.07 12.05
CA GLY A 90 -14.61 -11.06 11.64
C GLY A 90 -14.29 -9.98 10.61
N PHE A 91 -13.32 -10.28 9.75
CA PHE A 91 -12.76 -9.34 8.77
C PHE A 91 -13.29 -9.64 7.37
N HIS A 92 -13.90 -8.64 6.75
CA HIS A 92 -14.56 -8.72 5.44
C HIS A 92 -13.82 -7.80 4.45
N PRO A 93 -12.79 -8.29 3.74
CA PRO A 93 -12.05 -7.50 2.77
C PRO A 93 -12.78 -7.40 1.43
N SER A 94 -12.59 -6.27 0.76
CA SER A 94 -13.02 -6.01 -0.61
C SER A 94 -11.92 -5.26 -1.37
N GLY A 95 -11.69 -5.58 -2.64
CA GLY A 95 -10.69 -4.89 -3.45
C GLY A 95 -10.35 -5.63 -4.75
N THR A 96 -9.69 -4.93 -5.67
CA THR A 96 -9.40 -5.41 -7.04
C THR A 96 -8.61 -6.72 -7.10
N ASN A 97 -7.90 -7.09 -6.02
CA ASN A 97 -7.08 -8.30 -5.94
C ASN A 97 -7.51 -9.26 -4.82
N ILE A 98 -8.69 -9.07 -4.24
CA ILE A 98 -9.24 -9.99 -3.23
C ILE A 98 -10.03 -11.07 -3.97
N ARG A 99 -9.59 -12.33 -3.90
CA ARG A 99 -10.35 -13.46 -4.44
C ARG A 99 -11.38 -13.91 -3.38
N HIS A 100 -12.65 -13.90 -3.76
CA HIS A 100 -13.75 -14.51 -3.02
C HIS A 100 -13.70 -16.04 -3.10
#